data_AF-A0A9D5QTZ1-F1
#
_entry.id   AF-A0A9D5QTZ1-F1
#
_cell.length_a   1.000
_cell.length_b   1.000
_cell.length_c   1.000
_cell.angle_alpha   90.00
_cell.angle_beta   90.00
_cell.angle_gamma   90.00
#
_symmetry.space_group_name_H-M   'P 1'
#
loop_
_entity.id
_entity.type
_entity.pdbx_description
1 polymer ?
#
loop_
_entity_poly.entity_id
_entity_poly.type
_entity_poly.pdbx_seq_one_letter_code
_entity_poly.pdbx_strand_id
1 'polypeptide(L)'
;MKLDNRKLWVSAKDYIFIVFGIFLYGFGFSAFIAPYGVITGGMTGAGQVVYYAGEKLFGIGIPVAVTVYVLNAVLLLIAYRIVGRTFCVRTIFGVTCVAVALGILMPLFPEPLVKGEIFMSILIGSMMCGIGLGTAFVHNGSSGGTDIVAAIMSKKTNVSVGRTMQYFDFCIITSSLLIFGIDAGIEKLVYGYVVLFVVSMMADWTINSNRQAVQFIIFSPHWEEIATAINNDAHRGCTVLNGMGWYSKKEVKVLLVMCRKIESVTIYRIIKSIDKNALITQAPVNGVYGLGFDELKLKMPKPKPKRTSDRPDPFNSRPTDHGLGHLTDDTIHPLPANSTQMLVSGMC
;
A
#
# COMPACT_ATOMS: atom_id res chain seq x y z
N MET A 1 9.33 28.25 -23.43
CA MET A 1 8.59 27.38 -22.50
C MET A 1 8.84 27.90 -21.09
N LYS A 2 7.96 28.72 -20.51
CA LYS A 2 8.15 29.27 -19.15
C LYS A 2 7.92 28.13 -18.15
N LEU A 3 9.00 27.56 -17.62
CA LEU A 3 8.92 26.57 -16.55
C LEU A 3 8.57 27.30 -15.26
N ASP A 4 7.42 26.95 -14.68
CA ASP A 4 6.94 27.47 -13.41
C ASP A 4 7.89 27.03 -12.27
N ASN A 5 8.44 27.99 -11.53
CA ASN A 5 9.41 27.75 -10.45
C ASN A 5 8.90 26.74 -9.41
N ARG A 6 7.58 26.69 -9.18
CA ARG A 6 6.97 25.72 -8.26
C ARG A 6 7.03 24.29 -8.82
N LYS A 7 6.84 24.11 -10.13
CA LYS A 7 6.95 22.80 -10.79
C LYS A 7 8.41 22.32 -10.84
N LEU A 8 9.35 23.24 -11.04
CA LEU A 8 10.78 22.93 -10.98
C LEU A 8 11.22 22.47 -9.59
N TRP A 9 10.80 23.17 -8.53
CA TRP A 9 11.15 22.81 -7.15
C TRP A 9 10.58 21.45 -6.72
N VAL A 10 9.31 21.17 -7.07
CA VAL A 10 8.69 19.87 -6.79
C VAL A 10 9.41 18.75 -7.56
N SER A 11 9.75 18.98 -8.83
CA SER A 11 10.49 18.00 -9.63
C SER A 11 11.90 17.75 -9.07
N ALA A 12 12.61 18.80 -8.68
CA ALA A 12 13.95 18.69 -8.07
C ALA A 12 13.93 17.94 -6.74
N LYS A 13 12.94 18.23 -5.89
CA LYS A 13 12.71 17.51 -4.63
C LYS A 13 12.54 16.01 -4.90
N ASP A 14 11.71 15.63 -5.88
CA ASP A 14 11.49 14.23 -6.24
C ASP A 14 12.80 13.52 -6.66
N TYR A 15 13.63 14.16 -7.48
CA TYR A 15 14.93 13.58 -7.87
C TYR A 15 15.88 13.43 -6.68
N ILE A 16 15.93 14.41 -5.77
CA ILE A 16 16.77 14.31 -4.56
C ILE A 16 16.36 13.11 -3.69
N PHE A 17 15.07 12.89 -3.48
CA PHE A 17 14.60 11.73 -2.72
C PHE A 17 14.83 10.41 -3.45
N ILE A 18 14.75 10.38 -4.78
CA ILE A 18 15.12 9.20 -5.57
C ILE A 18 16.61 8.90 -5.38
N VAL A 19 17.49 9.90 -5.50
CA VAL A 19 18.93 9.73 -5.28
C VAL A 19 19.18 9.22 -3.86
N PHE A 20 18.61 9.86 -2.85
CA PHE A 20 18.75 9.46 -1.46
C PHE A 20 18.30 8.01 -1.22
N GLY A 21 17.10 7.63 -1.71
CA GLY A 21 16.59 6.28 -1.58
C GLY A 21 17.47 5.24 -2.28
N ILE A 22 18.02 5.57 -3.45
CA ILE A 22 18.89 4.67 -4.21
C ILE A 22 20.29 4.54 -3.59
N PHE A 23 20.85 5.61 -3.04
CA PHE A 23 22.08 5.52 -2.27
C PHE A 23 21.89 4.71 -0.98
N LEU A 24 20.75 4.86 -0.31
CA LEU A 24 20.39 4.05 0.86
C LEU A 24 20.28 2.56 0.49
N TYR A 25 19.62 2.26 -0.63
CA TYR A 25 19.57 0.91 -1.19
C TYR A 25 20.98 0.38 -1.53
N GLY A 26 21.78 1.17 -2.25
CA GLY A 26 23.13 0.81 -2.65
C GLY A 26 24.04 0.53 -1.45
N PHE A 27 23.93 1.30 -0.38
CA PHE A 27 24.68 1.09 0.86
C PHE A 27 24.20 -0.16 1.61
N GLY A 28 22.89 -0.32 1.79
CA GLY A 28 22.32 -1.52 2.41
C GLY A 28 22.74 -2.80 1.69
N PHE A 29 22.68 -2.80 0.36
CA PHE A 29 23.10 -3.94 -0.45
C PHE A 29 24.61 -4.16 -0.40
N SER A 30 25.42 -3.14 -0.69
CA SER A 30 26.87 -3.29 -0.83
C SER A 30 27.58 -3.60 0.50
N ALA A 31 27.13 -3.02 1.61
CA ALA A 31 27.83 -3.14 2.88
C ALA A 31 27.39 -4.33 3.73
N PHE A 32 26.15 -4.81 3.54
CA PHE A 32 25.56 -5.83 4.41
C PHE A 32 25.13 -7.12 3.72
N ILE A 33 24.79 -7.09 2.42
CA ILE A 33 24.23 -8.24 1.71
C ILE A 33 25.24 -8.82 0.70
N ALA A 34 25.80 -7.97 -0.16
CA ALA A 34 26.68 -8.37 -1.24
C ALA A 34 27.94 -9.14 -0.78
N PRO A 35 28.62 -8.79 0.33
CA PRO A 35 29.82 -9.50 0.77
C PRO A 35 29.55 -10.95 1.20
N TYR A 36 28.30 -11.29 1.56
CA TYR A 36 27.90 -12.65 1.88
C TYR A 36 27.50 -13.48 0.64
N GLY A 37 27.48 -12.87 -0.54
CA GLY A 37 27.13 -13.54 -1.80
C GLY A 37 25.70 -14.11 -1.81
N VAL A 38 24.80 -13.48 -1.06
CA VAL A 38 23.39 -13.88 -0.97
C VAL A 38 22.70 -13.53 -2.27
N ILE A 39 21.98 -14.50 -2.84
CA ILE A 39 21.22 -14.29 -4.07
C ILE A 39 19.99 -13.46 -3.71
N THR A 40 20.05 -12.17 -4.03
CA THR A 40 18.89 -11.30 -3.97
C THR A 40 18.07 -11.48 -5.24
N GLY A 41 16.74 -11.52 -5.10
CA GLY A 41 15.81 -11.57 -6.22
C GLY A 41 15.91 -10.35 -7.16
N GLY A 42 14.95 -10.21 -8.06
CA GLY A 42 14.93 -9.13 -9.04
C GLY A 42 15.53 -9.52 -10.38
N MET A 43 15.66 -8.54 -11.27
CA MET A 43 15.96 -8.83 -12.67
C MET A 43 17.41 -9.21 -12.93
N THR A 44 18.32 -8.89 -12.03
CA THR A 44 19.68 -9.44 -12.05
C THR A 44 19.66 -10.96 -11.82
N GLY A 45 18.85 -11.45 -10.87
CA GLY A 45 18.63 -12.89 -10.67
C GLY A 45 17.95 -13.54 -11.88
N ALA A 46 16.97 -12.87 -12.49
CA ALA A 46 16.36 -13.35 -13.74
C ALA A 46 17.38 -13.43 -14.89
N GLY A 47 18.31 -12.47 -14.99
CA GLY A 47 19.38 -12.48 -15.97
C GLY A 47 20.37 -13.63 -15.75
N GLN A 48 20.68 -13.98 -14.50
CA GLN A 48 21.49 -15.16 -14.16
C GLN A 48 20.77 -16.45 -14.57
N VAL A 49 19.48 -16.60 -14.22
CA VAL A 49 18.64 -17.73 -14.64
C VAL A 49 18.68 -17.91 -16.15
N VAL A 50 18.56 -16.83 -16.94
CA VAL A 50 18.62 -16.89 -18.40
C VAL A 50 20.02 -17.26 -18.91
N TYR A 51 21.08 -16.72 -18.32
CA TYR A 51 22.46 -17.06 -18.69
C TYR A 51 22.71 -18.56 -18.54
N TYR A 52 22.45 -19.12 -17.36
CA TYR A 52 22.73 -20.52 -17.06
C TYR A 52 21.75 -21.48 -17.74
N ALA A 53 20.47 -21.09 -17.90
CA ALA A 53 19.54 -21.85 -18.72
C ALA A 53 19.99 -21.89 -20.18
N GLY A 54 20.43 -20.76 -20.75
CA GLY A 54 20.93 -20.65 -22.11
C GLY A 54 22.19 -21.48 -22.35
N GLU A 55 23.12 -21.47 -21.38
CA GLU A 55 24.31 -22.32 -21.39
C GLU A 55 23.94 -23.82 -21.37
N LYS A 56 22.98 -24.21 -20.51
CA LYS A 56 22.56 -25.62 -20.36
C LYS A 56 21.70 -26.14 -21.52
N LEU A 57 20.84 -25.30 -22.12
CA LEU A 57 19.90 -25.69 -23.18
C LEU A 57 20.45 -25.48 -24.59
N PHE A 58 21.22 -24.41 -24.81
CA PHE A 58 21.63 -23.96 -26.15
C PHE A 58 23.15 -23.85 -26.31
N GLY A 59 23.95 -24.09 -25.25
CA GLY A 59 25.41 -23.94 -25.28
C GLY A 59 25.88 -22.49 -25.45
N ILE A 60 24.98 -21.51 -25.34
CA ILE A 60 25.27 -20.08 -25.50
C ILE A 60 24.77 -19.35 -24.25
N GLY A 61 25.71 -18.90 -23.42
CA GLY A 61 25.43 -18.06 -22.26
C GLY A 61 25.28 -16.59 -22.66
N ILE A 62 24.05 -16.06 -22.67
CA ILE A 62 23.81 -14.64 -22.95
C ILE A 62 24.25 -13.82 -21.74
N PRO A 63 25.20 -12.86 -21.86
CA PRO A 63 25.69 -12.10 -20.72
C PRO A 63 24.55 -11.47 -19.90
N VAL A 64 24.59 -11.65 -18.58
CA VAL A 64 23.55 -11.21 -17.64
C VAL A 64 23.17 -9.74 -17.84
N ALA A 65 24.17 -8.88 -18.06
CA ALA A 65 23.96 -7.46 -18.31
C ALA A 65 23.06 -7.20 -19.52
N VAL A 66 23.26 -7.92 -20.64
CA VAL A 66 22.46 -7.78 -21.87
C VAL A 66 21.02 -8.16 -21.58
N THR A 67 20.79 -9.29 -20.91
CA THR A 67 19.45 -9.76 -20.55
C THR A 67 18.71 -8.76 -19.68
N VAL A 68 19.39 -8.21 -18.65
CA VAL A 68 18.82 -7.20 -17.75
C VAL A 68 18.44 -5.93 -18.50
N TYR A 69 19.31 -5.43 -19.39
CA TYR A 69 19.03 -4.23 -20.19
C TYR A 69 17.83 -4.42 -21.12
N VAL A 70 17.76 -5.55 -21.83
CA VAL A 70 16.65 -5.84 -22.76
C VAL A 70 15.34 -5.96 -21.99
N LEU A 71 15.31 -6.75 -20.92
CA LEU A 71 14.09 -6.91 -20.12
C LEU A 71 13.64 -5.57 -19.50
N ASN A 72 14.56 -4.75 -18.98
CA ASN A 72 14.23 -3.42 -18.47
C ASN A 72 13.66 -2.51 -19.56
N ALA A 73 14.23 -2.52 -20.77
CA ALA A 73 13.73 -1.73 -21.89
C ALA A 73 12.29 -2.14 -22.28
N VAL A 74 12.01 -3.45 -22.35
CA VAL A 74 10.67 -3.98 -22.64
C VAL A 74 9.68 -3.58 -21.54
N LEU A 75 10.06 -3.74 -20.27
CA LEU A 75 9.20 -3.36 -19.14
C LEU A 75 8.92 -1.86 -19.12
N LEU A 76 9.92 -1.02 -19.42
CA LEU A 76 9.74 0.43 -19.52
C LEU A 76 8.82 0.83 -20.68
N LEU A 77 8.88 0.15 -21.82
CA LEU A 77 7.97 0.38 -22.95
C LEU A 77 6.50 0.11 -22.55
N ILE A 78 6.27 -0.98 -21.82
CA ILE A 78 4.95 -1.34 -21.30
C ILE A 78 4.50 -0.33 -20.22
N ALA A 79 5.41 0.02 -19.29
CA ALA A 79 5.14 1.00 -18.23
C ALA A 79 4.82 2.39 -18.78
N TYR A 80 5.39 2.78 -19.92
CA TYR A 80 5.11 4.06 -20.56
C TYR A 80 3.63 4.23 -20.89
N ARG A 81 2.96 3.16 -21.34
CA ARG A 81 1.53 3.15 -21.66
C ARG A 81 0.63 3.06 -20.43
N ILE A 82 1.05 2.35 -19.39
CA ILE A 82 0.18 2.00 -18.23
C ILE A 82 0.39 2.97 -17.06
N VAL A 83 1.64 3.27 -16.71
CA VAL A 83 2.02 4.08 -15.55
C VAL A 83 2.21 5.54 -15.96
N GLY A 84 2.94 5.78 -17.05
CA GLY A 84 3.09 7.10 -17.67
C GLY A 84 4.54 7.55 -17.84
N ARG A 85 4.73 8.62 -18.64
CA ARG A 85 6.04 9.13 -19.05
C ARG A 85 6.94 9.57 -17.89
N THR A 86 6.37 10.25 -16.88
CA THR A 86 7.14 10.76 -15.73
C THR A 86 7.81 9.63 -14.96
N PHE A 87 7.11 8.51 -14.77
CA PHE A 87 7.67 7.32 -14.13
C PHE A 87 8.85 6.77 -14.93
N CYS A 88 8.68 6.57 -16.24
CA CYS A 88 9.76 6.02 -17.07
C CYS A 88 11.04 6.86 -17.04
N VAL A 89 10.93 8.20 -17.13
CA VAL A 89 12.10 9.09 -17.07
C VAL A 89 12.80 9.01 -15.71
N ARG A 90 12.01 9.03 -14.62
CA ARG A 90 12.54 8.91 -13.26
C ARG A 90 13.15 7.54 -12.98
N THR A 91 12.60 6.48 -13.55
CA THR A 91 13.16 5.13 -13.47
C THR A 91 14.45 5.00 -14.25
N ILE A 92 14.56 5.57 -15.45
CA ILE A 92 15.84 5.57 -16.21
C ILE A 92 16.91 6.28 -15.38
N PHE A 93 16.59 7.45 -14.83
CA PHE A 93 17.49 8.17 -13.93
C PHE A 93 17.85 7.34 -12.68
N GLY A 94 16.85 6.70 -12.07
CA GLY A 94 17.05 5.83 -10.91
C GLY A 94 17.97 4.66 -11.18
N VAL A 95 17.75 3.92 -12.27
CA VAL A 95 18.62 2.82 -12.73
C VAL A 95 20.06 3.30 -12.91
N THR A 96 20.26 4.48 -13.51
CA THR A 96 21.59 5.09 -13.62
C THR A 96 22.20 5.39 -12.25
N CYS A 97 21.42 5.95 -11.32
CA CYS A 97 21.87 6.19 -9.94
C CYS A 97 22.22 4.88 -9.21
N VAL A 98 21.48 3.79 -9.44
CA VAL A 98 21.80 2.47 -8.84
C VAL A 98 23.15 2.00 -9.34
N ALA A 99 23.38 2.05 -10.66
CA ALA A 99 24.64 1.63 -11.25
C ALA A 99 25.84 2.42 -10.70
N VAL A 100 25.68 3.75 -10.55
CA VAL A 100 26.71 4.62 -9.97
C VAL A 100 26.91 4.31 -8.48
N ALA A 101 25.83 4.21 -7.71
CA ALA A 101 25.90 3.94 -6.26
C ALA A 101 26.59 2.59 -5.98
N LEU A 102 26.22 1.53 -6.69
CA LEU A 102 26.87 0.22 -6.55
C LEU A 102 28.32 0.24 -7.02
N GLY A 103 28.61 0.92 -8.13
CA GLY A 103 29.98 1.05 -8.65
C GLY A 103 30.93 1.78 -7.69
N ILE A 104 30.40 2.70 -6.88
CA ILE A 104 31.17 3.40 -5.84
C ILE A 104 31.20 2.60 -4.53
N LEU A 105 30.08 2.04 -4.10
CA LEU A 105 29.93 1.45 -2.77
C LEU A 105 30.45 0.02 -2.67
N MET A 106 30.28 -0.84 -3.69
CA MET A 106 30.77 -2.23 -3.62
C MET A 106 32.29 -2.31 -3.42
N PRO A 107 33.13 -1.51 -4.12
CA PRO A 107 34.57 -1.52 -3.88
C PRO A 107 34.98 -0.99 -2.50
N LEU A 108 34.15 -0.14 -1.87
CA LEU A 108 34.41 0.40 -0.53
C LEU A 108 34.10 -0.59 0.60
N PHE A 109 33.25 -1.59 0.33
CA PHE A 109 32.85 -2.62 1.30
C PHE A 109 33.15 -4.03 0.78
N PRO A 110 34.44 -4.41 0.65
CA PRO A 110 34.81 -5.75 0.21
C PRO A 110 34.49 -6.83 1.26
N GLU A 111 34.44 -6.44 2.54
CA GLU A 111 34.08 -7.30 3.66
C GLU A 111 32.78 -6.81 4.32
N PRO A 112 31.98 -7.71 4.91
CA PRO A 112 30.74 -7.32 5.57
C PRO A 112 31.02 -6.41 6.76
N LEU A 113 30.24 -5.33 6.89
CA LEU A 113 30.32 -4.39 8.02
C LEU A 113 30.11 -5.08 9.37
N VAL A 114 29.19 -6.04 9.40
CA VAL A 114 28.88 -6.85 10.59
C VAL A 114 29.38 -8.27 10.33
N LYS A 115 30.59 -8.57 10.82
CA LYS A 115 31.26 -9.87 10.64
C LYS A 115 30.68 -10.92 11.60
N GLY A 116 30.55 -12.15 11.13
CA GLY A 116 30.17 -13.31 11.95
C GLY A 116 28.66 -13.49 12.18
N GLU A 117 27.85 -12.47 11.89
CA GLU A 117 26.40 -12.46 12.11
C GLU A 117 25.64 -12.22 10.79
N ILE A 118 25.64 -13.23 9.92
CA ILE A 118 25.06 -13.15 8.57
C ILE A 118 23.60 -12.71 8.62
N PHE A 119 22.81 -13.35 9.49
CA PHE A 119 21.38 -13.06 9.61
C PHE A 119 21.12 -11.61 10.01
N MET A 120 21.85 -11.09 11.01
CA MET A 120 21.67 -9.71 11.48
C MET A 120 22.12 -8.69 10.42
N SER A 121 23.25 -8.94 9.76
CA SER A 121 23.72 -8.11 8.65
C SER A 121 22.67 -8.02 7.56
N ILE A 122 22.15 -9.17 7.13
CA ILE A 122 21.15 -9.24 6.06
C ILE A 122 19.85 -8.55 6.45
N LEU A 123 19.38 -8.66 7.70
CA LEU A 123 18.19 -7.95 8.16
C LEU A 123 18.38 -6.42 8.06
N ILE A 124 19.51 -5.90 8.53
CA ILE A 124 19.82 -4.46 8.47
C ILE A 124 19.89 -4.01 7.01
N GLY A 125 20.66 -4.71 6.17
CA GLY A 125 20.76 -4.42 4.75
C GLY A 125 19.41 -4.44 4.05
N SER A 126 18.58 -5.44 4.33
CA SER A 126 17.25 -5.61 3.73
C SER A 126 16.28 -4.50 4.14
N MET A 127 16.33 -4.05 5.40
CA MET A 127 15.54 -2.90 5.85
C MET A 127 15.93 -1.62 5.11
N MET A 128 17.23 -1.36 4.99
CA MET A 128 17.75 -0.20 4.26
C MET A 128 17.38 -0.26 2.78
N CYS A 129 17.52 -1.43 2.15
CA CYS A 129 17.10 -1.66 0.77
C CYS A 129 15.59 -1.40 0.57
N GLY A 130 14.74 -1.98 1.42
CA GLY A 130 13.29 -1.79 1.32
C GLY A 130 12.85 -0.34 1.52
N ILE A 131 13.43 0.36 2.51
CA ILE A 131 13.17 1.80 2.72
C ILE A 131 13.66 2.62 1.52
N GLY A 132 14.83 2.30 0.99
CA GLY A 132 15.42 2.98 -0.17
C GLY A 132 14.55 2.85 -1.42
N LEU A 133 14.14 1.62 -1.75
CA LEU A 133 13.25 1.31 -2.86
C LEU A 133 11.87 1.96 -2.68
N GLY A 134 11.28 1.84 -1.49
CA GLY A 134 10.01 2.47 -1.17
C GLY A 134 10.06 4.00 -1.30
N THR A 135 11.16 4.63 -0.88
CA THR A 135 11.37 6.09 -1.01
C THR A 135 11.43 6.49 -2.49
N ALA A 136 12.22 5.79 -3.30
CA ALA A 136 12.26 6.04 -4.75
C ALA A 136 10.87 5.89 -5.38
N PHE A 137 10.12 4.87 -4.98
CA PHE A 137 8.78 4.58 -5.48
C PHE A 137 7.74 5.65 -5.11
N VAL A 138 7.76 6.17 -3.88
CA VAL A 138 6.90 7.29 -3.43
C VAL A 138 7.06 8.51 -4.35
N HIS A 139 8.26 8.74 -4.87
CA HIS A 139 8.57 9.81 -5.81
C HIS A 139 8.42 9.41 -7.29
N ASN A 140 7.68 8.34 -7.59
CA ASN A 140 7.48 7.79 -8.95
C ASN A 140 8.78 7.42 -9.66
N GLY A 141 9.83 7.06 -8.92
CA GLY A 141 11.05 6.44 -9.43
C GLY A 141 11.07 4.95 -9.13
N SER A 142 12.09 4.26 -9.62
CA SER A 142 12.31 2.83 -9.38
C SER A 142 13.78 2.51 -9.59
N SER A 143 14.26 1.43 -8.96
CA SER A 143 15.61 0.89 -9.19
C SER A 143 15.74 0.13 -10.53
N GLY A 144 14.62 -0.02 -11.26
CA GLY A 144 14.49 -0.90 -12.40
C GLY A 144 14.06 -2.31 -12.00
N GLY A 145 13.94 -3.19 -12.98
CA GLY A 145 13.66 -4.59 -12.73
C GLY A 145 12.23 -4.88 -12.25
N THR A 146 12.12 -5.65 -11.16
CA THR A 146 10.83 -6.16 -10.65
C THR A 146 9.96 -5.06 -10.05
N ASP A 147 10.57 -3.95 -9.60
CA ASP A 147 9.87 -2.71 -9.25
C ASP A 147 8.97 -2.18 -10.39
N ILE A 148 9.41 -2.29 -11.65
CA ILE A 148 8.65 -1.81 -12.82
C ILE A 148 7.40 -2.67 -12.99
N VAL A 149 7.55 -3.99 -12.83
CA VAL A 149 6.44 -4.94 -12.86
C VAL A 149 5.45 -4.64 -11.74
N ALA A 150 5.96 -4.36 -10.54
CA ALA A 150 5.15 -3.99 -9.39
C ALA A 150 4.39 -2.68 -9.61
N ALA A 151 5.00 -1.67 -10.24
CA ALA A 151 4.31 -0.43 -10.63
C ALA A 151 3.18 -0.68 -11.63
N ILE A 152 3.41 -1.51 -12.64
CA ILE A 152 2.41 -1.87 -13.64
C ILE A 152 1.23 -2.60 -12.99
N MET A 153 1.50 -3.57 -12.11
CA MET A 153 0.45 -4.32 -11.42
C MET A 153 -0.33 -3.47 -10.42
N SER A 154 0.33 -2.66 -9.60
CA SER A 154 -0.34 -1.77 -8.65
C SER A 154 -1.26 -0.74 -9.32
N LYS A 155 -1.01 -0.39 -10.59
CA LYS A 155 -1.93 0.41 -11.41
C LYS A 155 -3.18 -0.36 -11.84
N LYS A 156 -3.09 -1.67 -12.08
CA LYS A 156 -4.15 -2.53 -12.63
C LYS A 156 -4.93 -3.32 -11.57
N THR A 157 -4.34 -3.57 -10.41
CA THR A 157 -4.89 -4.40 -9.33
C THR A 157 -4.81 -3.65 -7.99
N ASN A 158 -5.49 -4.18 -6.96
CA ASN A 158 -5.40 -3.67 -5.59
C ASN A 158 -4.27 -4.35 -4.78
N VAL A 159 -3.34 -5.03 -5.46
CA VAL A 159 -2.18 -5.65 -4.81
C VAL A 159 -1.12 -4.58 -4.56
N SER A 160 -0.47 -4.65 -3.40
CA SER A 160 0.59 -3.72 -3.04
C SER A 160 1.85 -3.96 -3.89
N VAL A 161 2.73 -2.96 -3.91
CA VAL A 161 3.96 -2.98 -4.70
C VAL A 161 4.89 -4.05 -4.15
N GLY A 162 5.12 -4.07 -2.84
CA GLY A 162 5.94 -5.05 -2.15
C GLY A 162 5.44 -6.48 -2.34
N ARG A 163 4.13 -6.73 -2.23
CA ARG A 163 3.58 -8.08 -2.50
C ARG A 163 3.80 -8.52 -3.94
N THR A 164 3.71 -7.60 -4.90
CA THR A 164 4.01 -7.93 -6.29
C THR A 164 5.48 -8.29 -6.47
N MET A 165 6.40 -7.50 -5.89
CA MET A 165 7.83 -7.80 -5.89
C MET A 165 8.10 -9.17 -5.28
N GLN A 166 7.48 -9.47 -4.13
CA GLN A 166 7.56 -10.76 -3.46
C GLN A 166 7.15 -11.92 -4.37
N TYR A 167 6.03 -11.83 -5.09
CA TYR A 167 5.61 -12.92 -5.98
C TYR A 167 6.58 -13.14 -7.15
N PHE A 168 7.02 -12.07 -7.81
CA PHE A 168 7.94 -12.20 -8.94
C PHE A 168 9.32 -12.69 -8.52
N ASP A 169 9.88 -12.12 -7.46
CA ASP A 169 11.19 -12.50 -6.97
C ASP A 169 11.20 -13.89 -6.33
N PHE A 170 10.10 -14.32 -5.69
CA PHE A 170 9.95 -15.69 -5.21
C PHE A 170 10.02 -16.68 -6.37
N CYS A 171 9.35 -16.39 -7.49
CA CYS A 171 9.44 -17.21 -8.70
C CYS A 171 10.87 -17.25 -9.25
N ILE A 172 11.58 -16.12 -9.26
CA ILE A 172 12.97 -16.03 -9.75
C ILE A 172 13.90 -16.86 -8.85
N ILE A 173 13.86 -16.66 -7.54
CA ILE A 173 14.70 -17.39 -6.57
C ILE A 173 14.38 -18.89 -6.64
N THR A 174 13.10 -19.29 -6.69
CA THR A 174 12.72 -20.70 -6.83
C THR A 174 13.22 -21.29 -8.15
N SER A 175 13.13 -20.55 -9.26
CA SER A 175 13.61 -21.02 -10.57
C SER A 175 15.12 -21.22 -10.60
N SER A 176 15.88 -20.45 -9.82
CA SER A 176 17.33 -20.59 -9.72
C SER A 176 17.75 -21.95 -9.14
N LEU A 177 16.97 -22.51 -8.21
CA LEU A 177 17.24 -23.85 -7.65
C LEU A 177 17.22 -24.97 -8.69
N LEU A 178 16.32 -24.88 -9.67
CA LEU A 178 16.20 -25.88 -10.73
C LEU A 178 17.42 -25.89 -11.67
N ILE A 179 18.15 -24.78 -11.73
CA ILE A 179 19.27 -24.58 -12.65
C ILE A 179 20.61 -24.87 -11.97
N PHE A 180 20.82 -24.31 -10.77
CA PHE A 180 22.06 -24.43 -10.01
C PHE A 180 22.18 -25.73 -9.20
N GLY A 181 21.09 -26.48 -9.04
CA GLY A 181 21.04 -27.68 -8.22
C GLY A 181 20.91 -27.36 -6.72
N ILE A 182 20.46 -28.35 -5.96
CA ILE A 182 20.19 -28.24 -4.50
C ILE A 182 21.51 -28.01 -3.72
N ASP A 183 22.65 -28.46 -4.27
CA ASP A 183 23.95 -28.45 -3.60
C ASP A 183 24.68 -27.11 -3.63
N ALA A 184 24.23 -26.13 -4.42
CA ALA A 184 24.91 -24.84 -4.59
C ALA A 184 24.72 -23.84 -3.41
N GLY A 185 24.01 -24.24 -2.36
CA GLY A 185 23.93 -23.49 -1.09
C GLY A 185 22.52 -23.10 -0.70
N ILE A 186 21.76 -24.07 -0.15
CA ILE A 186 20.45 -23.87 0.49
C ILE A 186 20.47 -22.69 1.47
N GLU A 187 21.57 -22.52 2.21
CA GLU A 187 21.77 -21.43 3.16
C GLU A 187 21.63 -20.04 2.50
N LYS A 188 22.33 -19.80 1.39
CA LYS A 188 22.25 -18.51 0.65
C LYS A 188 20.86 -18.26 0.09
N LEU A 189 20.16 -19.32 -0.29
CA LEU A 189 18.79 -19.23 -0.80
C LEU A 189 17.79 -18.87 0.30
N VAL A 190 17.88 -19.51 1.46
CA VAL A 190 17.05 -19.20 2.64
C VAL A 190 17.24 -17.73 3.04
N TYR A 191 18.50 -17.27 3.10
CA TYR A 191 18.78 -15.86 3.33
C TYR A 191 18.22 -14.96 2.23
N GLY A 192 18.26 -15.37 0.96
CA GLY A 192 17.62 -14.65 -0.15
C GLY A 192 16.11 -14.48 0.02
N TYR A 193 15.40 -15.51 0.52
CA TYR A 193 13.98 -15.40 0.85
C TYR A 193 13.72 -14.45 2.03
N VAL A 194 14.58 -14.45 3.04
CA VAL A 194 14.49 -13.50 4.16
C VAL A 194 14.68 -12.07 3.66
N VAL A 195 15.71 -11.83 2.82
CA VAL A 195 15.91 -10.52 2.16
C VAL A 195 14.66 -10.10 1.43
N LEU A 196 14.14 -10.99 0.59
CA LEU A 196 12.96 -10.71 -0.23
C LEU A 196 11.77 -10.27 0.62
N PHE A 197 11.47 -11.04 1.68
CA PHE A 197 10.34 -10.77 2.56
C PHE A 197 10.50 -9.42 3.26
N VAL A 198 11.68 -9.16 3.84
CA VAL A 198 11.94 -7.92 4.58
C VAL A 198 11.96 -6.70 3.67
N VAL A 199 12.63 -6.77 2.52
CA VAL A 199 12.66 -5.68 1.52
C VAL A 199 11.25 -5.34 1.06
N SER A 200 10.44 -6.35 0.73
CA SER A 200 9.07 -6.16 0.25
C SER A 200 8.18 -5.51 1.31
N MET A 201 8.27 -5.97 2.57
CA MET A 201 7.52 -5.38 3.68
C MET A 201 7.93 -3.94 3.96
N MET A 202 9.24 -3.65 3.97
CA MET A 202 9.76 -2.30 4.25
C MET A 202 9.47 -1.33 3.10
N ALA A 203 9.49 -1.80 1.86
CA ALA A 203 9.06 -1.03 0.70
C ALA A 203 7.57 -0.67 0.80
N ASP A 204 6.70 -1.64 1.10
CA ASP A 204 5.27 -1.38 1.28
C ASP A 204 5.00 -0.46 2.47
N TRP A 205 5.72 -0.64 3.59
CA TRP A 205 5.60 0.26 4.74
C TRP A 205 5.95 1.70 4.37
N THR A 206 7.04 1.90 3.63
CA THR A 206 7.49 3.21 3.17
C THR A 206 6.50 3.84 2.18
N ILE A 207 6.03 3.06 1.20
CA ILE A 207 5.07 3.51 0.18
C ILE A 207 3.73 3.91 0.81
N ASN A 208 3.24 3.11 1.77
CA ASN A 208 1.95 3.34 2.40
C ASN A 208 2.01 4.31 3.58
N SER A 209 3.20 4.66 4.08
CA SER A 209 3.36 5.56 5.25
C SER A 209 2.60 6.88 5.09
N ASN A 210 2.61 7.48 3.89
CA ASN A 210 1.90 8.73 3.63
C ASN A 210 0.38 8.56 3.37
N ARG A 211 -0.11 7.32 3.19
CA ARG A 211 -1.52 7.01 2.93
C ARG A 211 -2.29 6.51 4.15
N GLN A 212 -1.59 6.21 5.25
CA GLN A 212 -2.23 5.78 6.49
C GLN A 212 -3.27 6.81 6.93
N ALA A 213 -4.51 6.37 7.15
CA ALA A 213 -5.57 7.18 7.69
C ALA A 213 -5.84 6.79 9.14
N VAL A 214 -6.33 7.75 9.91
CA VAL A 214 -6.75 7.55 11.29
C VAL A 214 -8.15 8.11 11.48
N GLN A 215 -8.91 7.45 12.33
CA GLN A 215 -10.21 7.89 12.79
C GLN A 215 -10.06 8.48 14.18
N PHE A 216 -10.55 9.70 14.37
CA PHE A 216 -10.71 10.34 15.65
C PHE A 216 -12.17 10.26 16.09
N ILE A 217 -12.36 9.92 17.36
CA ILE A 217 -13.63 10.10 18.06
C ILE A 217 -13.35 11.04 19.23
N ILE A 218 -14.01 12.20 19.22
CA ILE A 218 -13.74 13.28 20.17
C ILE A 218 -15.01 13.56 20.98
N PHE A 219 -14.86 13.52 22.30
CA PHE A 219 -15.89 13.84 23.27
C PHE A 219 -15.49 15.11 24.01
N SER A 220 -16.26 16.18 23.83
CA SER A 220 -16.03 17.47 24.49
C SER A 220 -17.34 18.27 24.56
N PRO A 221 -17.57 19.05 25.63
CA PRO A 221 -18.66 20.03 25.65
C PRO A 221 -18.47 21.16 24.62
N HIS A 222 -17.23 21.48 24.22
CA HIS A 222 -16.89 22.50 23.23
C HIS A 222 -16.87 21.95 21.79
N TRP A 223 -17.76 21.00 21.48
CA TRP A 223 -17.76 20.28 20.20
C TRP A 223 -17.94 21.20 18.98
N GLU A 224 -18.70 22.30 19.11
CA GLU A 224 -18.98 23.23 18.01
C GLU A 224 -17.75 24.06 17.62
N GLU A 225 -17.03 24.57 18.62
CA GLU A 225 -15.77 25.30 18.42
C GLU A 225 -14.70 24.38 17.81
N ILE A 226 -14.59 23.15 18.33
CA ILE A 226 -13.65 22.15 17.81
C ILE A 226 -13.99 21.76 16.37
N ALA A 227 -15.27 21.50 16.06
CA ALA A 227 -15.71 21.17 14.70
C ALA A 227 -15.38 22.30 13.71
N THR A 228 -15.63 23.55 14.11
CA THR A 228 -15.36 24.74 13.30
C THR A 228 -13.86 24.91 13.04
N ALA A 229 -13.03 24.76 14.08
CA ALA A 229 -11.58 24.87 13.96
C ALA A 229 -10.97 23.73 13.11
N ILE A 230 -11.47 22.50 13.25
CA ILE A 230 -11.02 21.37 12.41
C ILE A 230 -11.34 21.62 10.92
N ASN A 231 -12.52 22.17 10.62
CA ASN A 231 -12.89 22.48 9.24
C ASN A 231 -12.05 23.63 8.65
N ASN A 232 -11.80 24.68 9.43
CA ASN A 232 -11.09 25.88 8.96
C ASN A 232 -9.57 25.72 8.94
N ASP A 233 -8.98 25.16 10.00
CA ASP A 233 -7.52 25.12 10.20
C ASP A 233 -6.89 23.84 9.66
N ALA A 234 -7.60 22.71 9.76
CA ALA A 234 -7.13 21.43 9.25
C ALA A 234 -7.72 21.07 7.87
N HIS A 235 -8.69 21.83 7.36
CA HIS A 235 -9.38 21.58 6.08
C HIS A 235 -9.95 20.16 5.97
N ARG A 236 -10.46 19.62 7.09
CA ARG A 236 -11.06 18.29 7.16
C ARG A 236 -12.52 18.36 7.60
N GLY A 237 -13.37 17.60 6.90
CA GLY A 237 -14.76 17.42 7.29
C GLY A 237 -14.87 16.64 8.60
N CYS A 238 -15.85 17.01 9.40
CA CYS A 238 -16.22 16.32 10.63
C CYS A 238 -17.70 15.96 10.61
N THR A 239 -18.04 14.78 11.13
CA THR A 239 -19.43 14.36 11.32
C THR A 239 -19.77 14.48 12.81
N VAL A 240 -20.89 15.13 13.12
CA VAL A 240 -21.39 15.23 14.49
C VAL A 240 -22.35 14.06 14.73
N LEU A 241 -22.06 13.24 15.74
CA LEU A 241 -22.91 12.15 16.20
C LEU A 241 -23.62 12.56 17.49
N ASN A 242 -24.91 12.26 17.58
CA ASN A 242 -25.69 12.47 18.80
C ASN A 242 -25.67 11.18 19.63
N GLY A 243 -25.34 11.30 20.92
CA GLY A 243 -25.34 10.19 21.86
C GLY A 243 -25.93 10.59 23.20
N MET A 244 -26.07 9.62 24.10
CA MET A 244 -26.46 9.83 25.49
C MET A 244 -25.41 9.22 26.40
N GLY A 245 -24.89 10.01 27.34
CA GLY A 245 -24.01 9.48 28.38
C GLY A 245 -24.79 8.52 29.28
N TRP A 246 -24.38 7.25 29.37
CA TRP A 246 -25.16 6.27 30.13
C TRP A 246 -25.20 6.57 31.63
N TYR A 247 -24.11 7.08 32.19
CA TYR A 247 -24.03 7.46 33.61
C TYR A 247 -24.74 8.79 33.88
N SER A 248 -24.45 9.82 33.09
CA SER A 248 -25.01 11.17 33.28
C SER A 248 -26.45 11.32 32.79
N LYS A 249 -26.93 10.41 31.93
CA LYS A 249 -28.19 10.50 31.17
C LYS A 249 -28.36 11.79 30.35
N LYS A 250 -27.28 12.53 30.12
CA LYS A 250 -27.28 13.77 29.33
C LYS A 250 -27.00 13.47 27.87
N GLU A 251 -27.60 14.27 26.99
CA GLU A 251 -27.21 14.29 25.58
C GLU A 251 -25.75 14.74 25.46
N VAL A 252 -24.99 14.02 24.63
CA VAL A 252 -23.61 14.31 24.32
C VAL A 252 -23.43 14.33 22.82
N LYS A 253 -22.62 15.27 22.34
CA LYS A 253 -22.20 15.34 20.94
C LYS A 253 -20.81 14.74 20.82
N VAL A 254 -20.62 13.93 19.79
CA VAL A 254 -19.36 13.23 19.52
C VAL A 254 -18.91 13.60 18.12
N LEU A 255 -17.68 14.07 17.98
CA LEU A 255 -17.12 14.36 16.66
C LEU A 255 -16.41 13.13 16.12
N LEU A 256 -16.79 12.74 14.91
CA LEU A 256 -16.11 11.74 14.11
C LEU A 256 -15.31 12.45 13.02
N VAL A 257 -13.99 12.28 13.03
CA VAL A 257 -13.09 12.91 12.06
C VAL A 257 -12.17 11.86 11.45
N MET A 258 -12.12 11.83 10.12
CA MET A 258 -11.16 11.02 9.38
C MET A 258 -10.08 11.94 8.82
N CYS A 259 -8.82 11.63 9.03
CA CYS A 259 -7.70 12.38 8.45
C CYS A 259 -6.54 11.46 8.11
N ARG A 260 -5.55 11.97 7.36
CA ARG A 260 -4.28 11.25 7.18
C ARG A 260 -3.52 11.26 8.49
N LYS A 261 -2.75 10.21 8.76
CA LYS A 261 -1.96 10.07 9.98
C LYS A 261 -1.00 11.23 10.21
N ILE A 262 -0.43 11.81 9.15
CA ILE A 262 0.45 12.97 9.25
C ILE A 262 -0.27 14.23 9.77
N GLU A 263 -1.58 14.34 9.55
CA GLU A 263 -2.42 15.46 9.97
C GLU A 263 -2.88 15.32 11.43
N SER A 264 -2.70 14.14 12.03
CA SER A 264 -3.18 13.84 13.39
C SER A 264 -2.62 14.80 14.43
N VAL A 265 -1.37 15.24 14.25
CA VAL A 265 -0.69 16.18 15.15
C VAL A 265 -1.40 17.54 15.15
N THR A 266 -1.83 18.01 13.98
CA THR A 266 -2.58 19.27 13.85
C THR A 266 -3.93 19.16 14.55
N ILE A 267 -4.66 18.05 14.35
CA ILE A 267 -5.93 17.79 15.02
C ILE A 267 -5.78 17.76 16.55
N TYR A 268 -4.76 17.07 17.08
CA TYR A 268 -4.50 17.07 18.52
C TYR A 268 -4.23 18.48 19.07
N ARG A 269 -3.47 19.31 18.35
CA ARG A 269 -3.18 20.69 18.76
C ARG A 269 -4.45 21.54 18.83
N ILE A 270 -5.30 21.46 17.80
CA ILE A 270 -6.59 22.19 17.76
C ILE A 270 -7.47 21.79 18.94
N ILE A 271 -7.64 20.49 19.18
CA ILE A 271 -8.49 20.00 20.27
C ILE A 271 -7.94 20.50 21.62
N LYS A 272 -6.64 20.35 21.86
CA LYS A 272 -6.02 20.74 23.14
C LYS A 272 -5.94 22.26 23.36
N SER A 273 -5.93 23.07 22.29
CA SER A 273 -6.01 24.54 22.43
C SER A 273 -7.38 25.01 22.87
N ILE A 274 -8.45 24.30 22.50
CA ILE A 274 -9.83 24.65 22.83
C ILE A 274 -10.26 24.00 24.15
N ASP A 275 -10.07 22.68 24.27
CA ASP A 275 -10.45 21.91 25.45
C ASP A 275 -9.32 20.96 25.90
N LYS A 276 -8.68 21.32 27.01
CA LYS A 276 -7.63 20.50 27.62
C LYS A 276 -8.16 19.20 28.21
N ASN A 277 -9.45 19.15 28.58
CA ASN A 277 -10.12 18.03 29.23
C ASN A 277 -10.89 17.13 28.24
N ALA A 278 -10.84 17.43 26.93
CA ALA A 278 -11.48 16.61 25.91
C ALA A 278 -10.96 15.16 25.94
N LEU A 279 -11.90 14.21 25.86
CA LEU A 279 -11.59 12.79 25.72
C LEU A 279 -11.48 12.48 24.22
N ILE A 280 -10.33 11.95 23.81
CA ILE A 280 -10.00 11.71 22.40
C ILE A 280 -9.60 10.25 22.26
N THR A 281 -10.25 9.52 21.37
CA THR A 281 -9.77 8.21 20.93
C THR A 281 -9.32 8.29 19.48
N GLN A 282 -8.24 7.59 19.17
CA GLN A 282 -7.71 7.47 17.81
C GLN A 282 -7.58 6.00 17.47
N ALA A 283 -8.10 5.61 16.31
CA ALA A 283 -7.96 4.26 15.76
C ALA A 283 -7.33 4.31 14.37
N PRO A 284 -6.41 3.40 14.04
CA PRO A 284 -5.95 3.23 12.66
C PRO A 284 -7.11 2.70 11.80
N VAL A 285 -7.29 3.28 10.61
CA VAL A 285 -8.27 2.79 9.63
C VAL A 285 -7.53 2.25 8.41
N ASN A 286 -7.82 0.99 8.06
CA ASN A 286 -7.14 0.27 6.97
C ASN A 286 -7.39 0.89 5.59
N GLY A 287 -8.50 1.62 5.42
CA GLY A 287 -8.79 2.33 4.19
C GLY A 287 -9.96 3.29 4.37
N VAL A 288 -9.79 4.50 3.87
CA VAL A 288 -10.85 5.52 3.75
C VAL A 288 -10.91 5.87 2.27
N TYR A 289 -12.11 5.83 1.70
CA TYR A 289 -12.33 6.05 0.27
C TYR A 289 -13.38 7.13 0.03
N GLY A 290 -13.16 7.96 -0.99
CA GLY A 290 -14.07 9.04 -1.37
C GLY A 290 -13.41 10.41 -1.38
N LEU A 291 -14.22 11.47 -1.33
CA LEU A 291 -13.76 12.86 -1.44
C LEU A 291 -12.75 13.18 -0.32
N GLY A 292 -11.57 13.66 -0.71
CA GLY A 292 -10.46 13.97 0.21
C GLY A 292 -9.56 12.78 0.56
N PHE A 293 -9.85 11.58 0.03
CA PHE A 293 -9.09 10.33 0.20
C PHE A 293 -8.90 9.59 -1.13
N ASP A 294 -8.46 8.33 -1.08
CA ASP A 294 -8.19 7.51 -2.27
C ASP A 294 -9.51 7.02 -2.93
N GLU A 295 -9.54 6.88 -4.25
CA GLU A 295 -10.72 6.36 -4.95
C GLU A 295 -10.87 4.84 -4.77
N LEU A 296 -12.11 4.38 -4.61
CA LEU A 296 -12.42 2.96 -4.52
C LEU A 296 -12.36 2.31 -5.91
N LYS A 297 -11.31 1.52 -6.16
CA LYS A 297 -11.11 0.79 -7.42
C LYS A 297 -11.81 -0.57 -7.40
N LEU A 298 -13.14 -0.58 -7.47
CA LEU A 298 -13.92 -1.81 -7.68
C LEU A 298 -14.44 -1.85 -9.12
N LYS A 299 -14.16 -2.95 -9.83
CA LYS A 299 -14.81 -3.24 -11.11
C LYS A 299 -16.24 -3.72 -10.83
N MET A 300 -17.20 -2.80 -10.94
CA MET A 300 -18.63 -3.15 -10.87
C MET A 300 -19.01 -4.01 -12.08
N PRO A 301 -19.73 -5.13 -11.91
CA PRO A 301 -20.38 -5.80 -13.03
C PRO A 301 -21.31 -4.81 -13.73
N LYS A 302 -21.34 -4.82 -15.07
CA LYS A 302 -22.26 -3.95 -15.81
C LYS A 302 -23.70 -4.23 -15.36
N PRO A 303 -24.52 -3.20 -15.06
CA PRO A 303 -25.91 -3.42 -14.72
C PRO A 303 -26.59 -4.17 -15.87
N LYS A 304 -27.26 -5.28 -15.55
CA LYS A 304 -28.08 -5.99 -16.53
C LYS A 304 -29.13 -5.01 -17.06
N PRO A 305 -29.36 -4.92 -18.38
CA PRO A 305 -30.42 -4.07 -18.90
C PRO A 305 -31.74 -4.48 -18.23
N LYS A 306 -32.48 -3.50 -17.69
CA LYS A 306 -33.83 -3.73 -17.16
C LYS A 306 -34.63 -4.41 -18.27
N ARG A 307 -35.15 -5.62 -18.03
CA ARG A 307 -36.10 -6.24 -18.95
C ARG A 307 -37.30 -5.30 -19.05
N THR A 308 -37.76 -5.07 -20.27
CA THR A 308 -38.93 -4.25 -20.60
C THR A 308 -40.24 -4.73 -19.95
N SER A 309 -40.23 -5.90 -19.28
CA SER A 309 -41.37 -6.43 -18.51
C SER A 309 -41.56 -5.82 -17.12
N ASP A 310 -40.61 -5.03 -16.61
CA ASP A 310 -40.71 -4.41 -15.27
C ASP A 310 -41.32 -2.99 -15.31
N ARG A 311 -41.89 -2.57 -16.45
CA ARG A 311 -42.76 -1.38 -16.49
C ARG A 311 -44.17 -1.82 -16.06
N PRO A 312 -44.79 -1.19 -15.05
CA PRO A 312 -46.22 -1.41 -14.82
C PRO A 312 -46.95 -1.06 -16.12
N ASP A 313 -47.71 -2.04 -16.63
CA ASP A 313 -48.42 -1.93 -17.88
C ASP A 313 -49.48 -0.80 -17.74
N PRO A 314 -49.45 0.27 -18.55
CA PRO A 314 -50.40 1.38 -18.40
C PRO A 314 -51.86 0.97 -18.64
N PHE A 315 -52.08 -0.24 -19.17
CA PHE A 315 -53.38 -0.74 -19.60
C PHE A 315 -54.01 -1.78 -18.68
N ASN A 316 -53.36 -2.18 -17.58
CA ASN A 316 -53.96 -3.11 -16.62
C ASN A 316 -54.42 -2.44 -15.32
N SER A 317 -55.16 -1.33 -15.45
CA SER A 317 -56.02 -0.81 -14.40
C SER A 317 -57.49 -1.11 -14.76
N ARG A 318 -57.91 -2.36 -14.58
CA ARG A 318 -59.36 -2.67 -14.53
C ARG A 318 -59.81 -2.63 -13.07
N PRO A 319 -60.82 -1.83 -12.72
CA PRO A 319 -61.46 -1.95 -11.42
C PRO A 319 -62.37 -3.19 -11.48
N THR A 320 -62.01 -4.26 -10.78
CA THR A 320 -62.95 -5.36 -10.52
C THR A 320 -63.66 -5.07 -9.20
N ASP A 321 -64.89 -4.61 -9.34
CA ASP A 321 -65.86 -4.42 -8.25
C ASP A 321 -66.80 -5.63 -8.26
N HIS A 322 -66.83 -6.39 -7.16
CA HIS A 322 -67.79 -7.42 -6.71
C HIS A 322 -67.10 -8.08 -5.50
N GLY A 323 -67.55 -7.98 -4.25
CA GLY A 323 -68.92 -8.14 -3.76
C GLY A 323 -68.95 -9.40 -2.88
N LEU A 324 -68.84 -9.20 -1.55
CA LEU A 324 -69.32 -10.03 -0.43
C LEU A 324 -69.25 -11.57 -0.46
N GLY A 325 -68.61 -12.15 0.55
CA GLY A 325 -68.89 -13.54 0.97
C GLY A 325 -67.98 -14.13 2.05
N HIS A 326 -68.45 -14.08 3.30
CA HIS A 326 -68.16 -14.97 4.45
C HIS A 326 -66.82 -14.91 5.22
N LEU A 327 -66.91 -14.27 6.41
CA LEU A 327 -66.65 -14.79 7.78
C LEU A 327 -65.77 -16.05 7.86
N THR A 328 -64.68 -16.06 8.64
CA THR A 328 -64.78 -16.17 10.11
C THR A 328 -63.71 -15.39 10.90
N ASP A 329 -64.20 -14.88 12.02
CA ASP A 329 -63.53 -14.46 13.24
C ASP A 329 -62.42 -15.42 13.70
N ASP A 330 -61.33 -14.87 14.24
CA ASP A 330 -60.81 -15.30 15.54
C ASP A 330 -59.59 -14.46 15.97
N THR A 331 -59.88 -13.59 16.93
CA THR A 331 -59.06 -13.28 18.12
C THR A 331 -57.77 -12.46 17.95
N ILE A 332 -57.95 -11.19 18.30
CA ILE A 332 -56.97 -10.34 18.99
C ILE A 332 -56.60 -11.00 20.34
N HIS A 333 -55.30 -11.16 20.63
CA HIS A 333 -54.75 -10.84 21.95
C HIS A 333 -53.24 -10.55 21.88
N PRO A 334 -52.75 -9.48 22.52
CA PRO A 334 -51.33 -9.13 22.61
C PRO A 334 -50.68 -9.64 23.91
N LEU A 335 -49.35 -9.42 24.02
CA LEU A 335 -48.46 -9.40 25.23
C LEU A 335 -47.49 -10.59 25.36
N PRO A 336 -46.41 -10.52 26.20
CA PRO A 336 -45.92 -9.38 27.00
C PRO A 336 -44.40 -9.11 26.96
N ALA A 337 -44.03 -7.99 27.59
CA ALA A 337 -42.70 -7.69 28.12
C ALA A 337 -42.31 -8.54 29.34
N ASN A 338 -40.99 -8.65 29.55
CA ASN A 338 -40.25 -9.08 30.74
C ASN A 338 -40.21 -10.56 31.15
N SER A 339 -39.04 -11.18 30.96
CA SER A 339 -38.24 -11.78 32.06
C SER A 339 -36.82 -12.16 31.61
N THR A 340 -35.85 -11.41 32.12
CA THR A 340 -34.56 -11.83 32.70
C THR A 340 -34.11 -13.29 32.51
N GLN A 341 -32.98 -13.53 31.82
CA GLN A 341 -31.71 -13.99 32.42
C GLN A 341 -30.68 -14.49 31.37
N MET A 342 -29.45 -13.98 31.53
CA MET A 342 -28.14 -14.61 31.34
C MET A 342 -27.76 -15.27 29.99
N LEU A 343 -26.82 -14.64 29.29
CA LEU A 343 -25.45 -15.16 29.09
C LEU A 343 -24.64 -14.26 28.14
N VAL A 344 -23.85 -13.32 28.68
CA VAL A 344 -22.61 -12.88 28.03
C VAL A 344 -21.56 -12.70 29.13
N SER A 345 -20.73 -13.72 29.29
CA SER A 345 -19.52 -13.70 30.09
C SER A 345 -18.33 -13.49 29.16
N GLY A 346 -17.44 -12.57 29.55
CA GLY A 346 -16.02 -12.69 29.27
C GLY A 346 -15.53 -11.97 28.01
N MET A 347 -15.04 -10.75 28.19
CA MET A 347 -13.74 -10.31 27.67
C MET A 347 -13.43 -8.92 28.26
N CYS A 348 -12.64 -8.93 29.34
CA CYS A 348 -11.78 -7.82 29.72
C CYS A 348 -10.51 -7.89 28.87
#